data_AF-E0RRA4-F1
#
_entry.id   AF-E0RRA4-F1
#
_cell.length_a   1.000
_cell.length_b   1.000
_cell.length_c   1.000
_cell.angle_alpha   90.00
_cell.angle_beta   90.00
_cell.angle_gamma   90.00
#
_symmetry.space_group_name_H-M   'P 1'
#
loop_
_entity.id
_entity.type
_entity.pdbx_description
1 polymer ?
#
loop_
_entity_poly.entity_id
_entity_poly.type
_entity_poly.pdbx_seq_one_letter_code
_entity_poly.pdbx_strand_id
1 'polypeptide(L)'
;MPHRRRWDEDDHPERHDRYHEEGIISGLSMILVFGVLWSTTNIVFFVFPLVFAGIIPLLHGLRKLFTRLARKTRRRPSGDREKEILLVARRHGGVLTPTILAVETELTLKEAEKMLEQLASKGYASMEITDSGRIEYHFPEFKERGTLPS
;
A
#
# COMPACT_ATOMS: atom_id res chain seq x y z
N MET A 1 25.98 93.02 54.28
CA MET A 1 26.03 93.15 52.80
C MET A 1 27.39 93.75 52.43
N PRO A 2 28.06 93.39 51.31
CA PRO A 2 27.73 92.36 50.32
C PRO A 2 28.92 91.47 49.82
N HIS A 3 28.54 90.36 49.19
CA HIS A 3 29.10 89.71 47.99
C HIS A 3 30.63 89.61 47.76
N ARG A 4 31.10 88.35 47.65
CA ARG A 4 31.59 87.84 46.35
C ARG A 4 31.53 86.31 46.29
N ARG A 5 30.40 85.79 45.79
CA ARG A 5 30.33 84.46 45.17
C ARG A 5 31.25 84.49 43.94
N ARG A 6 32.30 83.68 43.93
CA ARG A 6 33.03 83.36 42.71
C ARG A 6 32.55 81.97 42.27
N TRP A 7 31.55 82.03 41.42
CA TRP A 7 31.28 80.99 40.45
C TRP A 7 32.43 81.06 39.46
N ASP A 8 33.26 80.02 39.41
CA ASP A 8 34.05 79.74 38.23
C ASP A 8 33.36 78.51 37.61
N GLU A 9 32.40 78.86 36.76
CA GLU A 9 31.75 77.98 35.80
C GLU A 9 32.71 77.89 34.62
N ASP A 10 33.39 76.75 34.45
CA ASP A 10 33.95 76.37 33.16
C ASP A 10 33.39 75.00 32.79
N ASP A 11 32.35 75.07 31.96
CA ASP A 11 31.77 74.02 31.16
C ASP A 11 32.84 73.26 30.37
N HIS A 12 32.87 71.94 30.54
CA HIS A 12 33.23 71.05 29.44
C HIS A 12 32.23 69.88 29.35
N PRO A 13 31.35 69.87 28.33
CA PRO A 13 30.39 68.82 28.11
C PRO A 13 31.03 67.69 27.30
N GLU A 14 31.54 66.65 27.96
CA GLU A 14 31.89 65.41 27.27
C GLU A 14 30.93 64.28 27.68
N ARG A 15 29.70 64.43 27.17
CA ARG A 15 28.96 63.25 26.72
C ARG A 15 29.66 62.77 25.45
N HIS A 16 30.24 61.58 25.47
CA HIS A 16 30.11 60.55 24.42
C HIS A 16 31.19 59.48 24.64
N ASP A 17 30.89 58.48 25.47
CA ASP A 17 31.63 57.20 25.43
C ASP A 17 30.73 56.02 25.79
N ARG A 18 29.52 56.03 25.23
CA ARG A 18 28.58 54.88 25.27
C ARG A 18 28.30 54.32 23.88
N TYR A 19 29.27 54.37 22.98
CA TYR A 19 29.13 53.88 21.60
C TYR A 19 30.08 52.73 21.23
N HIS A 20 30.75 52.11 22.21
CA HIS A 20 31.63 50.95 21.97
C HIS A 20 31.06 49.60 22.46
N GLU A 21 29.80 49.55 22.89
CA GLU A 21 29.11 48.31 23.26
C GLU A 21 28.04 47.88 22.24
N GLU A 22 27.59 48.77 21.34
CA GLU A 22 26.50 48.48 20.39
C GLU A 22 26.94 47.63 19.17
N GLY A 23 28.23 47.62 18.84
CA GLY A 23 28.78 46.84 17.72
C GLY A 23 28.91 45.33 18.02
N ILE A 24 29.19 44.97 19.28
CA ILE A 24 29.38 43.57 19.69
C ILE A 24 28.01 42.90 19.89
N ILE A 25 27.04 43.65 20.43
CA ILE A 25 25.67 43.17 20.70
C ILE A 25 24.93 42.90 19.38
N SER A 26 25.10 43.76 18.38
CA SER A 26 24.51 43.54 17.05
C SER A 26 25.11 42.31 16.36
N GLY A 27 26.44 42.12 16.40
CA GLY A 27 27.10 40.94 15.84
C GLY A 27 26.66 39.62 16.51
N LEU A 28 26.57 39.60 17.84
CA LEU A 28 26.13 38.41 18.58
C LEU A 28 24.64 38.09 18.32
N SER A 29 23.78 39.10 18.28
CA SER A 29 22.37 38.92 17.92
C SER A 29 22.21 38.38 16.49
N MET A 30 23.03 38.85 15.55
CA MET A 30 23.02 38.37 14.17
C MET A 30 23.45 36.91 14.09
N ILE A 31 24.50 36.49 14.82
CA ILE A 31 24.96 35.10 14.88
C ILE A 31 23.93 34.20 15.56
N LEU A 32 23.26 34.67 16.61
CA LEU A 32 22.21 33.90 17.30
C LEU A 32 20.97 33.74 16.43
N VAL A 33 20.49 34.82 15.82
CA VAL A 33 19.33 34.78 14.90
C VAL A 33 19.67 33.95 13.67
N PHE A 34 20.84 34.14 13.07
CA PHE A 34 21.30 33.36 11.92
C PHE A 34 21.53 31.89 12.28
N GLY A 35 22.12 31.61 13.44
CA GLY A 35 22.32 30.25 13.95
C GLY A 35 21.00 29.51 14.19
N VAL A 36 20.00 30.19 14.76
CA VAL A 36 18.65 29.63 14.98
C VAL A 36 17.91 29.43 13.65
N LEU A 37 17.97 30.38 12.72
CA LEU A 37 17.38 30.23 11.37
C LEU A 37 18.06 29.11 10.56
N TRP A 38 19.39 29.02 10.62
CA TRP A 38 20.20 27.99 9.93
C TRP A 38 20.02 26.61 10.53
N SER A 39 19.89 26.53 11.87
CA SER A 39 19.59 25.29 12.60
C SER A 39 18.20 24.77 12.23
N THR A 40 17.21 25.66 12.10
CA THR A 40 15.85 25.30 11.67
C THR A 40 15.83 24.82 10.21
N THR A 41 16.65 25.42 9.34
CA THR A 41 16.78 25.03 7.92
C THR A 41 17.46 23.66 7.76
N ASN A 42 18.48 23.35 8.57
CA ASN A 42 19.19 22.06 8.50
C ASN A 42 18.35 20.88 8.98
N ILE A 43 17.56 21.04 10.05
CA ILE A 43 16.68 19.95 10.51
C ILE A 43 15.67 19.57 9.43
N VAL A 44 15.05 20.55 8.78
CA VAL A 44 14.10 20.27 7.69
C VAL A 44 14.80 19.58 6.51
N PHE A 45 16.04 19.97 6.17
CA PHE A 45 16.81 19.34 5.09
C PHE A 45 17.21 17.89 5.38
N PHE A 46 17.46 17.50 6.63
CA PHE A 46 17.75 16.10 7.01
C PHE A 46 16.50 15.28 7.30
N VAL A 47 15.45 15.89 7.86
CA VAL A 47 14.17 15.23 8.16
C VAL A 47 13.36 14.98 6.89
N PHE A 48 13.37 15.89 5.92
CA PHE A 48 12.66 15.74 4.64
C PHE A 48 13.05 14.46 3.86
N PRO A 49 14.33 14.15 3.60
CA PRO A 49 14.74 12.92 2.94
C PRO A 49 14.53 11.69 3.83
N LEU A 50 14.63 11.80 5.17
CA LEU A 50 14.38 10.69 6.07
C LEU A 50 12.89 10.30 6.10
N VAL A 51 12.00 11.30 6.05
CA VAL A 51 10.55 11.13 5.90
C VAL A 51 10.24 10.53 4.52
N PHE A 52 10.83 11.04 3.44
CA PHE A 52 10.67 10.44 2.11
C PHE A 52 11.19 9.00 2.04
N ALA A 53 12.39 8.73 2.57
CA ALA A 53 13.03 7.42 2.56
C ALA A 53 12.38 6.41 3.51
N GLY A 54 11.71 6.86 4.57
CA GLY A 54 10.98 5.98 5.50
C GLY A 54 9.53 5.78 5.09
N ILE A 55 8.79 6.87 4.84
CA ILE A 55 7.34 6.84 4.64
C ILE A 55 6.97 6.29 3.25
N ILE A 56 7.71 6.60 2.19
CA ILE A 56 7.39 6.11 0.84
C ILE A 56 7.50 4.58 0.71
N PRO A 57 8.60 3.92 1.13
CA PRO A 57 8.65 2.47 1.10
C PRO A 57 7.66 1.84 2.10
N LEU A 58 7.31 2.53 3.19
CA LEU A 58 6.27 2.06 4.10
C LEU A 58 4.87 2.10 3.47
N LEU A 59 4.48 3.16 2.75
CA LEU A 59 3.21 3.21 2.00
C LEU A 59 3.16 2.19 0.85
N HIS A 60 4.26 2.03 0.13
CA HIS A 60 4.34 1.05 -0.96
C HIS A 60 4.27 -0.39 -0.41
N GLY A 61 4.95 -0.63 0.72
CA GLY A 61 4.91 -1.89 1.47
C GLY A 61 3.54 -2.18 2.06
N LEU A 62 2.86 -1.18 2.64
CA LEU A 62 1.49 -1.30 3.15
C LEU A 62 0.50 -1.60 2.04
N ARG A 63 0.57 -0.95 0.87
CA ARG A 63 -0.28 -1.33 -0.28
C ARG A 63 -0.09 -2.79 -0.66
N LYS A 64 1.15 -3.30 -0.67
CA LYS A 64 1.44 -4.72 -0.97
C LYS A 64 0.99 -5.67 0.15
N LEU A 65 1.06 -5.25 1.42
CA LEU A 65 0.63 -6.03 2.58
C LEU A 65 -0.90 -6.07 2.72
N PHE A 66 -1.57 -4.93 2.58
CA PHE A 66 -3.04 -4.83 2.54
C PHE A 66 -3.62 -5.56 1.32
N THR A 67 -2.98 -5.50 0.14
CA THR A 67 -3.41 -6.33 -1.00
C THR A 67 -3.12 -7.82 -0.81
N ARG A 68 -2.25 -8.23 0.11
CA ARG A 68 -2.06 -9.64 0.51
C ARG A 68 -3.10 -10.08 1.54
N LEU A 69 -3.47 -9.21 2.48
CA LEU A 69 -4.55 -9.44 3.44
C LEU A 69 -5.91 -9.51 2.74
N ALA A 70 -6.18 -8.60 1.80
CA ALA A 70 -7.39 -8.64 0.95
C ALA A 70 -7.42 -9.84 -0.02
N ARG A 71 -6.27 -10.49 -0.26
CA ARG A 71 -6.16 -11.73 -1.05
C ARG A 71 -6.05 -13.00 -0.18
N LYS A 72 -6.17 -12.89 1.15
CA LYS A 72 -5.99 -14.01 2.09
C LYS A 72 -7.26 -14.84 2.33
N THR A 73 -8.40 -14.49 1.75
CA THR A 73 -9.64 -15.26 1.94
C THR A 73 -9.89 -16.37 0.92
N ARG A 74 -8.99 -16.68 -0.02
CA ARG A 74 -9.25 -17.81 -0.94
C ARG A 74 -8.05 -18.54 -1.53
N ARG A 75 -7.02 -18.80 -0.74
CA ARG A 75 -6.09 -19.90 -1.04
C ARG A 75 -6.47 -21.12 -0.21
N ARG A 76 -7.65 -21.72 -0.47
CA ARG A 76 -7.79 -23.17 -0.21
C ARG A 76 -6.68 -23.84 -1.03
N PRO A 77 -5.94 -24.83 -0.50
CA PRO A 77 -4.96 -25.56 -1.29
C PRO A 77 -5.66 -26.08 -2.55
N SER A 78 -5.04 -25.90 -3.72
CA SER A 78 -5.69 -26.18 -5.01
C SER A 78 -6.32 -27.57 -5.10
N GLY A 79 -5.77 -28.54 -4.36
CA GLY A 79 -6.31 -29.90 -4.26
C GLY A 79 -7.72 -29.99 -3.64
N ASP A 80 -8.08 -29.10 -2.70
CA ASP A 80 -9.42 -29.11 -2.10
C ASP A 80 -10.49 -28.70 -3.13
N ARG A 81 -10.15 -27.74 -3.99
CA ARG A 81 -11.04 -27.26 -5.06
C ARG A 81 -11.19 -28.28 -6.17
N GLU A 82 -10.09 -28.88 -6.62
CA GLU A 82 -10.13 -29.93 -7.64
C GLU A 82 -10.98 -31.11 -7.15
N LYS A 83 -10.82 -31.53 -5.88
CA LYS A 83 -11.65 -32.56 -5.26
C LYS A 83 -13.13 -32.18 -5.25
N GLU A 84 -13.46 -30.94 -4.88
CA GLU A 84 -14.83 -30.43 -4.86
C GLU A 84 -15.47 -30.48 -6.26
N ILE A 85 -14.74 -30.07 -7.30
CA ILE A 85 -15.19 -30.15 -8.71
C ILE A 85 -15.46 -31.59 -9.14
N LEU A 86 -14.57 -32.53 -8.81
CA LEU A 86 -14.74 -33.94 -9.17
C LEU A 86 -15.93 -34.58 -8.43
N LEU A 87 -16.21 -34.17 -7.19
CA LEU A 87 -17.39 -34.62 -6.47
C LEU A 87 -18.68 -34.11 -7.12
N VAL A 88 -18.70 -32.84 -7.56
CA VAL A 88 -19.81 -32.27 -8.33
C VAL A 88 -19.97 -33.01 -9.67
N ALA A 89 -18.87 -33.26 -10.39
CA ALA A 89 -18.89 -34.01 -11.65
C ALA A 89 -19.49 -35.41 -11.47
N ARG A 90 -19.12 -36.11 -10.40
CA ARG A 90 -19.69 -37.42 -10.06
C ARG A 90 -21.20 -37.36 -9.77
N ARG A 91 -21.70 -36.30 -9.12
CA ARG A 91 -23.14 -36.13 -8.85
C ARG A 91 -23.94 -35.89 -10.12
N HIS A 92 -23.36 -35.18 -11.11
CA HIS A 92 -23.99 -34.86 -12.40
C HIS A 92 -23.69 -35.88 -13.51
N GLY A 93 -23.29 -37.10 -13.17
CA GLY A 93 -23.05 -38.16 -14.16
C GLY A 93 -21.91 -37.86 -15.14
N GLY A 94 -20.95 -37.04 -14.72
CA GLY A 94 -19.78 -36.69 -15.52
C GLY A 94 -19.98 -35.55 -16.51
N VAL A 95 -21.10 -34.83 -16.49
CA VAL A 95 -21.30 -33.66 -17.36
C VAL A 95 -21.43 -32.40 -16.50
N LEU A 96 -20.59 -31.40 -16.75
CA LEU A 96 -20.62 -30.13 -16.01
C LEU A 96 -20.61 -28.92 -16.94
N THR A 97 -21.23 -27.85 -16.46
CA THR A 97 -21.07 -26.51 -17.05
C THR A 97 -20.45 -25.57 -16.02
N PRO A 98 -19.79 -24.47 -16.45
CA PRO A 98 -19.29 -23.46 -15.52
C PRO A 98 -20.39 -22.91 -14.59
N THR A 99 -21.62 -22.84 -15.08
CA THR A 99 -22.78 -22.36 -14.32
C THR A 99 -23.18 -23.34 -13.22
N ILE A 100 -23.30 -24.63 -13.54
CA ILE A 100 -23.60 -25.68 -12.54
C ILE A 100 -22.54 -25.67 -11.44
N LEU A 101 -21.27 -25.58 -11.83
CA LEU A 101 -20.17 -25.60 -10.88
C LEU A 101 -20.16 -24.35 -9.98
N ALA A 102 -20.48 -23.17 -10.52
CA ALA A 102 -20.58 -21.93 -9.75
C ALA A 102 -21.79 -21.90 -8.78
N VAL A 103 -22.85 -22.65 -9.07
CA VAL A 103 -24.02 -22.77 -8.18
C VAL A 103 -23.79 -23.78 -7.06
N GLU A 104 -23.11 -24.90 -7.36
CA GLU A 104 -22.87 -25.97 -6.37
C GLU A 104 -21.63 -25.77 -5.50
N THR A 105 -20.73 -24.89 -5.91
CA THR A 105 -19.52 -24.58 -5.17
C THR A 105 -19.49 -23.12 -4.82
N GLU A 106 -18.55 -22.72 -3.97
CA GLU A 106 -18.40 -21.31 -3.69
C GLU A 106 -17.72 -20.53 -4.85
N LEU A 107 -17.31 -21.18 -5.94
CA LEU A 107 -16.55 -20.55 -7.04
C LEU A 107 -17.37 -19.50 -7.79
N THR A 108 -16.72 -18.40 -8.18
CA THR A 108 -17.32 -17.47 -9.14
C THR A 108 -17.40 -18.11 -10.53
N LEU A 109 -18.31 -17.65 -11.39
CA LEU A 109 -18.46 -18.17 -12.76
C LEU A 109 -17.13 -18.19 -13.53
N LYS A 110 -16.34 -17.11 -13.42
CA LYS A 110 -15.02 -16.98 -14.05
C LYS A 110 -13.97 -17.93 -13.45
N GLU A 111 -14.04 -18.19 -12.14
CA GLU A 111 -13.16 -19.17 -11.50
C GLU A 111 -13.53 -20.60 -11.93
N ALA A 112 -14.83 -20.91 -11.98
CA ALA A 112 -15.34 -22.20 -12.42
C ALA A 112 -14.94 -22.52 -13.87
N GLU A 113 -15.14 -21.57 -14.79
CA GLU A 113 -14.72 -21.67 -16.19
C GLU A 113 -13.22 -21.98 -16.31
N LYS A 114 -12.39 -21.16 -15.65
CA LYS A 114 -10.94 -21.35 -15.66
C LYS A 114 -10.52 -22.72 -15.10
N MET A 115 -11.15 -23.20 -14.04
CA MET A 115 -10.83 -24.49 -13.45
C MET A 115 -11.22 -25.65 -14.38
N LEU A 116 -12.38 -25.58 -15.04
CA LEU A 116 -12.81 -26.58 -16.01
C LEU A 116 -11.91 -26.59 -17.25
N GLU A 117 -11.54 -25.42 -17.76
CA GLU A 117 -10.58 -25.28 -18.86
C GLU A 117 -9.20 -25.87 -18.49
N GLN A 118 -8.73 -25.65 -17.27
CA GLN A 118 -7.50 -26.26 -16.77
C GLN A 118 -7.58 -27.78 -16.69
N LEU A 119 -8.70 -28.35 -16.23
CA LEU A 119 -8.90 -29.79 -16.19
C LEU A 119 -8.99 -30.38 -17.60
N ALA A 120 -9.64 -29.68 -18.52
CA ALA A 120 -9.69 -30.09 -19.92
C ALA A 120 -8.32 -30.05 -20.60
N SER A 121 -7.54 -28.99 -20.35
CA SER A 121 -6.17 -28.84 -20.86
C SER A 121 -5.22 -29.92 -20.35
N LYS A 122 -5.45 -30.43 -19.13
CA LYS A 122 -4.71 -31.55 -18.54
C LYS A 122 -5.20 -32.94 -19.03
N GLY A 123 -6.29 -33.00 -19.80
CA GLY A 123 -6.87 -34.23 -20.33
C GLY A 123 -7.84 -34.95 -19.38
N TYR A 124 -8.22 -34.36 -18.25
CA TYR A 124 -9.18 -34.96 -17.31
C TYR A 124 -10.64 -34.77 -17.73
N ALA A 125 -10.91 -33.84 -18.65
CA ALA A 125 -12.23 -33.55 -19.19
C ALA A 125 -12.14 -33.21 -20.68
N SER A 126 -13.22 -33.45 -21.42
CA SER A 126 -13.39 -32.99 -22.80
C SER A 126 -14.36 -31.82 -22.84
N MET A 127 -14.02 -30.77 -23.57
CA MET A 127 -14.92 -29.63 -23.80
C MET A 127 -15.69 -29.86 -25.09
N GLU A 128 -17.02 -29.90 -25.01
CA GLU A 128 -17.91 -30.05 -26.16
C GLU A 128 -18.83 -28.83 -26.24
N ILE A 129 -19.06 -28.33 -27.45
CA ILE A 129 -20.06 -27.29 -27.71
C ILE A 129 -21.28 -28.01 -28.25
N THR A 130 -22.38 -27.94 -27.51
CA THR A 130 -23.66 -28.51 -27.93
C THR A 130 -24.23 -27.76 -29.13
N ASP A 131 -25.16 -28.37 -29.86
CA ASP A 131 -25.85 -27.75 -31.01
C ASP A 131 -26.58 -26.44 -30.63
N SER A 132 -26.91 -26.27 -29.34
CA SER A 132 -27.49 -25.06 -28.78
C SER A 132 -26.48 -23.93 -28.50
N GLY A 133 -25.19 -24.14 -28.77
CA GLY A 133 -24.10 -23.20 -28.48
C GLY A 133 -23.65 -23.15 -27.03
N ARG A 134 -24.12 -24.08 -26.17
CA ARG A 134 -23.69 -24.19 -24.77
C ARG A 134 -22.44 -25.05 -24.65
N ILE A 135 -21.49 -24.59 -23.83
CA ILE A 135 -20.25 -25.31 -23.51
C ILE A 135 -20.51 -26.30 -22.37
N GLU A 136 -20.21 -27.57 -22.61
CA GLU A 136 -20.31 -28.67 -21.66
C GLU A 136 -18.94 -29.36 -21.51
N TYR A 137 -18.59 -29.70 -20.27
CA TYR A 137 -17.37 -30.41 -19.93
C TYR A 137 -17.72 -31.83 -19.51
N HIS A 138 -17.21 -32.80 -20.27
CA HIS A 138 -17.44 -34.22 -20.08
C HIS A 138 -16.24 -34.87 -19.38
N PHE A 139 -16.50 -35.50 -18.24
CA PHE A 139 -15.54 -36.28 -17.46
C PHE A 139 -15.76 -37.77 -17.78
N PRO A 140 -14.93 -38.37 -18.65
CA PRO A 140 -15.13 -39.74 -19.13
C PRO A 140 -15.17 -40.77 -18.00
N GLU A 141 -14.36 -40.56 -16.96
CA GLU A 141 -14.28 -41.38 -15.74
C GLU A 141 -15.62 -41.56 -15.00
N PHE A 142 -16.57 -40.64 -15.22
CA PHE A 142 -17.90 -40.69 -14.60
C PHE A 142 -19.03 -40.98 -15.60
N LYS A 143 -18.75 -40.89 -16.92
CA LYS A 143 -19.74 -41.05 -17.99
C LYS A 143 -20.12 -42.53 -18.24
N GLU A 144 -19.32 -43.50 -17.79
CA GLU A 144 -19.46 -44.92 -18.16
C GLU A 144 -20.24 -45.83 -17.20
N ARG A 145 -20.84 -45.33 -16.11
CA ARG A 145 -21.64 -46.19 -15.21
C ARG A 145 -23.13 -46.23 -15.56
N GLY A 146 -23.48 -46.28 -16.85
CA GLY A 146 -24.86 -46.18 -17.33
C GLY A 146 -25.28 -47.04 -18.54
N THR A 147 -24.37 -47.70 -19.25
CA THR A 147 -24.75 -48.53 -20.42
C THR A 147 -23.97 -49.83 -20.44
N LEU A 148 -24.49 -50.83 -19.72
CA LEU A 148 -24.32 -52.23 -20.11
C LEU A 148 -25.30 -52.49 -21.25
N PRO A 149 -24.86 -52.83 -22.47
CA PRO A 149 -25.75 -53.39 -23.46
C PRO A 149 -26.26 -54.75 -22.97
N SER A 150 -27.58 -54.89 -22.87
CA SER A 150 -28.32 -56.15 -22.66
C SER A 150 -28.35 -56.98 -23.93
#